data_AF-A0A925XQS5-F1
#
_entry.id   AF-A0A925XQS5-F1
#
_cell.length_a   1.000
_cell.length_b   1.000
_cell.length_c   1.000
_cell.angle_alpha   90.00
_cell.angle_beta   90.00
_cell.angle_gamma   90.00
#
_symmetry.space_group_name_H-M   'P 1'
#
loop_
_entity.id
_entity.type
_entity.pdbx_description
1 polymer ?
#
loop_
_entity_poly.entity_id
_entity_poly.type
_entity_poly.pdbx_seq_one_letter_code
_entity_poly.pdbx_strand_id
1 'polypeptide(L)'
;MTKTVEYFMTPVSPFTYMGHARLREICARHQATIQLRVMDLGKVFPVSGGLPLKDRPAQRRAYRMMELKRWRDFLGIPLTLEPKFFPVPAEPAAT
;
A
#
# COMPACT_ATOMS: atom_id res chain seq x y z
N MET A 1 -27.62 3.95 -10.61
CA MET A 1 -27.05 3.84 -9.26
C MET A 1 -25.55 4.11 -9.34
N THR A 2 -25.02 4.99 -8.50
CA THR A 2 -23.58 5.26 -8.41
C THR A 2 -22.88 4.05 -7.80
N LYS A 3 -21.80 3.57 -8.41
CA LYS A 3 -20.99 2.45 -7.87
C LYS A 3 -20.06 3.00 -6.79
N THR A 4 -19.91 2.28 -5.67
CA THR A 4 -18.96 2.65 -4.61
C THR A 4 -17.86 1.61 -4.52
N VAL A 5 -16.61 2.07 -4.45
CA VAL A 5 -15.42 1.23 -4.21
C VAL A 5 -14.89 1.56 -2.83
N GLU A 6 -15.00 0.62 -1.90
CA GLU A 6 -14.32 0.71 -0.61
C GLU A 6 -12.84 0.43 -0.79
N TYR A 7 -12.02 1.44 -0.51
CA TYR A 7 -10.60 1.39 -0.77
C TYR A 7 -9.79 1.42 0.53
N PHE A 8 -9.39 0.23 0.95
CA PHE A 8 -8.56 -0.04 2.10
C PHE A 8 -7.09 0.20 1.78
N MET A 9 -6.47 1.16 2.47
CA MET A 9 -5.10 1.58 2.19
C MET A 9 -4.32 1.97 3.44
N THR A 10 -3.00 1.90 3.38
CA THR A 10 -2.12 2.51 4.39
C THR A 10 -1.04 3.35 3.71
N PRO A 11 -0.71 4.57 4.21
CA PRO A 11 0.22 5.48 3.51
C PRO A 11 1.65 4.92 3.44
N VAL A 12 2.02 4.05 4.39
CA VAL A 12 3.34 3.43 4.45
C VAL A 12 3.56 2.30 3.44
N SER A 13 2.50 1.87 2.73
CA SER A 13 2.60 0.78 1.76
C SER A 13 3.05 1.31 0.39
N PRO A 14 4.19 0.85 -0.15
CA PRO A 14 4.59 1.22 -1.51
C PRO A 14 3.63 0.66 -2.57
N PHE A 15 2.88 -0.41 -2.27
CA PHE A 15 1.87 -0.93 -3.19
C PHE A 15 0.63 -0.02 -3.25
N THR A 16 0.26 0.62 -2.13
CA THR A 16 -0.75 1.69 -2.15
C THR A 16 -0.29 2.79 -3.10
N TYR A 17 0.96 3.27 -2.92
CA TYR A 17 1.52 4.33 -3.75
C TYR A 17 1.51 3.99 -5.25
N MET A 18 1.95 2.79 -5.62
CA MET A 18 1.98 2.34 -7.02
C MET A 18 0.58 2.13 -7.64
N GLY A 19 -0.43 1.80 -6.84
CA GLY A 19 -1.79 1.50 -7.33
C GLY A 19 -2.78 2.66 -7.27
N HIS A 20 -2.55 3.65 -6.40
CA HIS A 20 -3.54 4.68 -6.06
C HIS A 20 -4.02 5.50 -7.26
N ALA A 21 -3.09 6.01 -8.08
CA ALA A 21 -3.42 6.83 -9.24
C ALA A 21 -4.28 6.06 -10.25
N ARG A 22 -3.89 4.81 -10.56
CA ARG A 22 -4.64 3.94 -11.48
C ARG A 22 -6.05 3.63 -10.97
N LEU A 23 -6.22 3.38 -9.67
CA LEU A 23 -7.54 3.20 -9.07
C LEU A 23 -8.42 4.44 -9.28
N ARG A 24 -7.88 5.62 -8.98
CA ARG A 24 -8.59 6.90 -9.16
C ARG A 24 -9.05 7.11 -10.60
N GLU A 25 -8.18 6.83 -11.57
CA GLU A 25 -8.52 6.91 -12.99
C GLU A 25 -9.63 5.95 -13.39
N ILE A 26 -9.59 4.69 -12.91
CA ILE A 26 -10.64 3.69 -13.17
C ILE A 26 -11.97 4.19 -12.60
N CYS A 27 -12.00 4.63 -11.35
CA CYS A 27 -13.21 5.12 -10.71
C CYS A 27 -13.78 6.33 -11.45
N ALA A 28 -12.92 7.27 -11.88
CA ALA A 28 -13.34 8.43 -12.67
C ALA A 28 -13.99 8.02 -14.00
N ARG A 29 -13.36 7.09 -14.76
CA ARG A 29 -13.90 6.59 -16.03
C ARG A 29 -15.27 5.91 -15.88
N HIS A 30 -15.53 5.30 -14.74
CA HIS A 30 -16.76 4.56 -14.49
C HIS A 30 -17.77 5.30 -13.61
N GLN A 31 -17.55 6.58 -13.33
CA GLN A 31 -18.41 7.39 -12.45
C GLN A 31 -18.66 6.69 -11.09
N ALA A 32 -17.62 6.05 -10.56
CA ALA A 32 -17.64 5.37 -9.28
C ALA A 32 -17.05 6.28 -8.19
N THR A 33 -17.64 6.22 -7.01
CA THR A 33 -17.14 6.92 -5.82
C THR A 33 -16.13 6.04 -5.09
N ILE A 34 -15.03 6.65 -4.63
CA ILE A 34 -14.06 5.97 -3.75
C ILE A 34 -14.41 6.30 -2.31
N GLN A 35 -14.70 5.27 -1.52
CA GLN A 35 -14.81 5.38 -0.07
C GLN A 35 -13.47 4.96 0.54
N LEU A 36 -12.65 5.96 0.89
CA LEU A 36 -11.32 5.72 1.43
C LEU A 36 -11.40 5.17 2.86
N ARG A 37 -10.68 4.08 3.12
CA ARG A 37 -10.54 3.45 4.44
C ARG A 37 -9.06 3.38 4.77
N VAL A 38 -8.56 4.33 5.56
CA VAL A 38 -7.16 4.30 5.99
C VAL A 38 -7.00 3.32 7.14
N MET A 39 -6.04 2.43 7.02
CA MET A 39 -5.82 1.32 7.95
C MET A 39 -4.49 1.44 8.67
N ASP A 40 -4.50 1.07 9.94
CA ASP A 40 -3.30 0.78 10.72
C ASP A 40 -2.94 -0.71 10.58
N LEU A 41 -1.94 -1.02 9.74
CA LEU A 41 -1.45 -2.39 9.59
C LEU A 41 -0.88 -2.97 10.88
N GLY A 42 -0.40 -2.14 11.82
CA GLY A 42 0.05 -2.58 13.13
C GLY A 42 -1.06 -3.26 13.94
N LYS A 43 -2.31 -2.78 13.79
CA LYS A 43 -3.50 -3.40 14.38
C LYS A 43 -4.03 -4.58 13.57
N VAL A 44 -3.86 -4.56 12.24
CA VAL A 44 -4.35 -5.63 11.35
C VAL A 44 -3.52 -6.91 11.46
N PHE A 45 -2.19 -6.81 11.53
CA PHE A 45 -1.32 -8.00 11.51
C PHE A 45 -1.64 -9.02 12.62
N PRO A 46 -1.78 -8.65 13.91
CA PRO A 46 -2.04 -9.61 14.99
C PRO A 46 -3.38 -10.33 14.84
N VAL A 47 -4.42 -9.64 14.35
CA VAL A 47 -5.77 -10.22 14.22
C VAL A 47 -5.91 -11.12 12.99
N SER A 48 -5.07 -10.93 11.97
CA SER A 48 -5.13 -11.72 10.73
C SER A 48 -4.13 -12.88 10.69
N GLY A 49 -3.30 -13.07 11.73
CA GLY A 49 -2.16 -13.99 11.72
C GLY A 49 -1.02 -13.56 10.77
N GLY A 50 -1.03 -12.30 10.33
CA GLY A 50 0.00 -11.75 9.45
C GLY A 50 1.24 -11.32 10.24
N LEU A 51 2.43 -11.43 9.64
CA LEU A 51 3.66 -10.94 10.26
C LEU A 51 4.01 -9.53 9.76
N PRO A 52 4.34 -8.60 10.68
CA PRO A 52 4.96 -7.33 10.34
C PRO A 52 6.23 -7.54 9.50
N LEU A 53 6.58 -6.56 8.65
CA LEU A 53 7.68 -6.73 7.68
C LEU A 53 9.01 -7.13 8.33
N LYS A 54 9.34 -6.56 9.49
CA LYS A 54 10.59 -6.86 10.22
C LYS A 54 10.67 -8.32 10.67
N ASP A 55 9.53 -8.93 11.00
CA ASP A 55 9.43 -10.28 11.56
C ASP A 55 9.31 -11.37 10.47
N ARG A 56 9.24 -10.98 9.19
CA ARG A 56 9.18 -11.92 8.07
C ARG A 56 10.54 -12.59 7.83
N PRO A 57 10.58 -13.85 7.36
CA PRO A 57 11.81 -14.53 6.95
C PRO A 57 12.63 -13.72 5.95
N ALA A 58 13.96 -13.83 6.03
CA ALA A 58 14.90 -13.05 5.21
C ALA A 58 14.62 -13.20 3.71
N GLN A 59 14.27 -14.40 3.24
CA GLN A 59 13.95 -14.68 1.84
C GLN A 59 12.73 -13.88 1.36
N ARG A 60 11.70 -13.75 2.21
CA ARG A 60 10.50 -12.95 1.89
C ARG A 60 10.79 -11.45 1.86
N ARG A 61 11.68 -10.97 2.74
CA ARG A 61 12.13 -9.57 2.72
C ARG A 61 12.95 -9.27 1.47
N ALA A 62 13.87 -10.17 1.08
CA ALA A 62 14.66 -10.03 -0.14
C ALA A 62 13.79 -10.05 -1.41
N TYR A 63 12.86 -11.01 -1.49
CA TYR A 63 11.92 -11.10 -2.61
C TYR A 63 11.06 -9.83 -2.75
N ARG A 64 10.60 -9.28 -1.62
CA ARG A 64 9.90 -8.00 -1.61
C ARG A 64 10.73 -6.89 -2.26
N MET A 65 12.02 -6.77 -1.93
CA MET A 65 12.87 -5.72 -2.51
C MET A 65 13.05 -5.88 -4.02
N MET A 66 13.20 -7.13 -4.49
CA MET A 66 13.23 -7.44 -5.91
C MET A 66 11.94 -7.01 -6.62
N GLU A 67 10.78 -7.32 -6.05
CA GLU A 67 9.49 -6.94 -6.63
C GLU A 67 9.27 -5.43 -6.63
N LEU A 68 9.65 -4.73 -5.56
CA LEU A 68 9.55 -3.26 -5.54
C LEU A 68 10.39 -2.61 -6.64
N LYS A 69 11.59 -3.14 -6.92
CA LYS A 69 12.41 -2.69 -8.04
C LYS A 69 11.72 -2.97 -9.37
N ARG A 70 11.24 -4.19 -9.60
CA ARG A 70 10.56 -4.59 -10.85
C ARG A 70 9.32 -3.74 -11.13
N TRP A 71 8.47 -3.52 -10.13
CA TRP A 71 7.25 -2.73 -10.29
C TRP A 71 7.55 -1.25 -10.50
N ARG A 72 8.54 -0.69 -9.80
CA ARG A 72 9.03 0.67 -10.05
C ARG A 72 9.44 0.83 -11.51
N ASP A 73 10.30 -0.06 -12.00
CA ASP A 73 10.86 0.01 -13.35
C ASP A 73 9.77 -0.23 -14.41
N PHE A 74 8.85 -1.19 -14.17
CA PHE A 74 7.73 -1.49 -15.07
C PHE A 74 6.70 -0.35 -15.17
N LEU A 75 6.38 0.30 -14.05
CA LEU A 75 5.39 1.38 -14.02
C LEU A 75 5.99 2.75 -14.37
N GLY A 76 7.32 2.88 -14.35
CA GLY A 76 8.01 4.16 -14.56
C GLY A 76 7.73 5.19 -13.46
N ILE A 77 7.36 4.75 -12.26
CA ILE A 77 7.00 5.63 -11.13
C ILE A 77 8.21 5.77 -10.20
N PRO A 78 8.56 6.97 -9.71
CA PRO A 78 9.68 7.13 -8.77
C PRO A 78 9.38 6.43 -7.44
N LEU A 79 10.24 5.50 -7.02
CA LEU A 79 10.12 4.82 -5.74
C LEU A 79 11.50 4.69 -5.08
N THR A 80 11.66 5.31 -3.91
CA THR A 80 12.80 5.12 -3.02
C THR A 80 12.63 3.77 -2.30
N LEU A 81 13.44 2.79 -2.68
CA LEU A 81 13.32 1.42 -2.16
C LEU A 81 13.63 1.31 -0.66
N GLU A 82 14.59 2.10 -0.18
CA GLU A 82 15.03 2.14 1.21
C GLU A 82 14.95 3.59 1.74
N PRO A 83 13.76 4.07 2.13
CA PRO A 83 13.61 5.43 2.64
C PRO A 83 14.28 5.56 4.01
N LYS A 84 14.97 6.68 4.24
CA LYS A 84 15.72 6.96 5.48
C LYS A 84 14.91 6.77 6.77
N PHE A 85 13.62 7.08 6.76
CA PHE A 85 12.75 7.08 7.94
C PHE A 85 11.76 5.91 7.96
N PHE A 86 11.97 4.88 7.14
CA PHE A 86 11.04 3.75 7.09
C PHE A 86 11.27 2.77 8.26
N PRO A 87 10.20 2.28 8.92
CA PRO A 87 8.80 2.67 8.76
C PRO A 87 8.43 3.94 9.54
N VAL A 88 7.65 4.83 8.92
CA VAL A 88 6.98 5.96 9.62
C VAL A 88 5.70 5.43 10.27
N PRO A 89 5.35 5.84 11.50
CA PRO A 89 4.06 5.46 12.11
C PRO A 89 2.87 5.85 11.21
N ALA A 90 2.02 4.89 10.88
CA ALA A 90 0.83 5.11 10.04
C ALA A 90 -0.40 5.56 10.84
N GLU A 91 -0.38 5.41 12.17
CA GLU A 91 -1.50 5.66 13.07
C GLU A 91 -2.07 7.08 12.99
N PRO A 92 -1.26 8.16 12.89
CA PRO A 92 -1.81 9.52 12.74
C PRO A 92 -2.63 9.75 11.47
N ALA A 93 -2.46 8.89 10.45
CA ALA A 93 -3.23 8.95 9.21
C ALA A 93 -4.44 8.01 9.21
N ALA A 94 -4.52 7.08 10.17
CA ALA A 94 -5.55 6.05 10.29
C ALA A 94 -6.58 6.41 11.38
N THR A 95 -7.17 7.61 11.26
CA THR A 95 -8.22 8.14 12.13
C THR A 95 -9.62 7.79 11.64
#